data_AF-A0A7L9RSW2-F1
#
_entry.id   AF-A0A7L9RSW2-F1
#
_cell.length_a   1.000
_cell.length_b   1.000
_cell.length_c   1.000
_cell.angle_alpha   90.00
_cell.angle_beta   90.00
_cell.angle_gamma   90.00
#
_symmetry.space_group_name_H-M   'P 1'
#
loop_
_entity.id
_entity.type
_entity.pdbx_description
1 polymer ?
#
loop_
_entity_poly.entity_id
_entity_poly.type
_entity_poly.pdbx_seq_one_letter_code
_entity_poly.pdbx_strand_id
1 'polypeptide(L)'
;MYTKIIIGVDPAVTSGSNSDETGIVVVGKGVDGFGYVIDDVSHKGSPAQWADRVVKAYHQYQAHYVVAEVNQGGDLVETVLRAADPTLRFKAVRATKSKRCRAEPVAMLYEQKKIFHTRAFPELEQQMCRFMSGSGKSPDRVDALVWALTELMKSPRAPRISKCWSFEPSS
;
A
#
# COMPACT_ATOMS: atom_id res chain seq x y z
N MET A 1 2.70 -18.09 7.07
CA MET A 1 3.91 -17.24 7.18
C MET A 1 4.00 -16.34 5.96
N TYR A 2 4.35 -15.07 6.11
CA TYR A 2 4.47 -14.11 5.01
C TYR A 2 5.95 -13.88 4.66
N THR A 3 6.26 -13.82 3.36
CA THR A 3 7.61 -13.51 2.84
C THR A 3 7.86 -12.00 2.76
N LYS A 4 6.78 -11.21 2.67
CA LYS A 4 6.83 -9.75 2.57
C LYS A 4 5.52 -9.17 3.10
N ILE A 5 5.60 -8.07 3.84
CA ILE A 5 4.44 -7.32 4.32
C ILE A 5 4.61 -5.86 3.91
N ILE A 6 3.57 -5.24 3.37
CA ILE A 6 3.54 -3.85 2.91
C ILE A 6 2.28 -3.20 3.49
N ILE A 7 2.39 -1.92 3.82
CA ILE A 7 1.23 -1.10 4.21
C ILE A 7 0.98 -0.09 3.10
N GLY A 8 -0.24 -0.07 2.56
CA GLY A 8 -0.70 0.99 1.67
C GLY A 8 -1.38 2.10 2.45
N VAL A 9 -1.07 3.35 2.11
CA VAL A 9 -1.69 4.54 2.70
C VAL A 9 -2.21 5.45 1.58
N ASP A 10 -3.47 5.86 1.68
CA ASP A 10 -4.10 6.85 0.82
C ASP A 10 -4.82 7.89 1.70
N PRO A 11 -4.18 9.05 1.99
CA PRO A 11 -4.83 10.11 2.75
C PRO A 11 -5.88 10.79 1.89
N ALA A 12 -7.01 11.15 2.49
CA ALA A 12 -7.94 12.02 1.81
C ALA A 12 -7.41 13.45 1.72
N VAL A 13 -7.41 13.98 0.50
CA VAL A 13 -6.85 15.29 0.18
C VAL A 13 -8.00 16.27 0.02
N THR A 14 -8.63 16.62 1.13
CA THR A 14 -9.62 17.70 1.16
C THR A 14 -9.22 18.75 2.17
N SER A 15 -9.08 19.98 1.67
CA SER A 15 -8.92 21.18 2.49
C SER A 15 -10.29 21.54 3.08
N GLY A 16 -10.59 21.05 4.27
CA GLY A 16 -11.83 21.36 5.00
C GLY A 16 -11.81 20.84 6.44
N SER A 17 -12.62 21.44 7.32
CA SER A 17 -12.72 21.13 8.76
C SER A 17 -13.32 19.75 9.07
N ASN A 18 -13.73 19.00 8.06
CA ASN A 18 -14.21 17.64 8.20
C ASN A 18 -13.05 16.73 7.76
N SER A 19 -12.28 16.22 8.72
CA SER A 19 -11.21 15.27 8.45
C SER A 19 -11.77 14.12 7.62
N ASP A 20 -11.38 14.01 6.37
CA ASP A 20 -11.76 12.87 5.56
C ASP A 20 -10.96 11.63 5.99
N GLU A 21 -11.44 10.48 5.57
CA GLU A 21 -10.90 9.20 5.98
C GLU A 21 -9.58 8.90 5.26
N THR A 22 -8.59 8.39 6.00
CA THR A 22 -7.33 7.90 5.42
C THR A 22 -7.40 6.39 5.30
N GLY A 23 -7.29 5.88 4.08
CA GLY A 23 -7.18 4.46 3.80
C GLY A 23 -5.83 3.93 4.29
N ILE A 24 -5.84 2.91 5.15
CA ILE A 24 -4.63 2.23 5.62
C ILE A 24 -4.87 0.73 5.60
N VAL A 25 -4.19 0.04 4.69
CA VAL A 25 -4.40 -1.40 4.48
C VAL A 25 -3.07 -2.15 4.57
N VAL A 26 -3.03 -3.20 5.38
CA VAL A 26 -1.88 -4.08 5.57
C VAL A 26 -2.06 -5.30 4.68
N VAL A 27 -1.08 -5.57 3.82
CA VAL A 27 -1.08 -6.73 2.93
C VAL A 27 0.20 -7.54 3.06
N GLY A 28 0.12 -8.85 2.89
CA GLY A 28 1.28 -9.74 2.91
C GLY A 28 1.28 -10.74 1.78
N LYS A 29 2.48 -11.13 1.34
CA LYS A 29 2.69 -12.18 0.34
C LYS A 29 2.99 -13.47 1.08
N GLY A 30 2.17 -14.49 0.88
CA GLY A 30 2.41 -15.82 1.43
C GLY A 30 3.64 -16.47 0.83
N VAL A 31 4.15 -17.51 1.49
CA VAL A 31 5.20 -18.39 0.95
C VAL A 31 4.74 -19.16 -0.29
N ASP A 32 3.43 -19.32 -0.46
CA ASP A 32 2.75 -19.87 -1.63
C ASP A 32 2.67 -18.90 -2.82
N GLY A 33 3.11 -17.66 -2.62
CA GLY A 33 3.10 -16.62 -3.65
C GLY A 33 1.78 -15.87 -3.79
N PHE A 34 0.76 -16.17 -2.98
CA PHE A 34 -0.53 -15.46 -2.96
C PHE A 34 -0.47 -14.19 -2.13
N GLY A 35 -1.37 -13.25 -2.43
CA GLY A 35 -1.55 -12.02 -1.66
C GLY A 35 -2.63 -12.18 -0.59
N TYR A 36 -2.40 -11.58 0.56
CA TYR A 36 -3.30 -11.61 1.70
C TYR A 36 -3.56 -10.20 2.19
N VAL A 37 -4.84 -9.82 2.33
CA VAL A 37 -5.25 -8.64 3.09
C VAL A 37 -5.28 -9.05 4.56
N ILE A 38 -4.31 -8.53 5.31
CA ILE A 38 -4.05 -8.90 6.70
C ILE A 38 -4.87 -8.01 7.64
N ASP A 39 -4.93 -6.72 7.36
CA ASP A 39 -5.68 -5.78 8.19
C ASP A 39 -6.15 -4.54 7.43
N ASP A 40 -7.25 -3.96 7.90
CA ASP A 40 -7.73 -2.62 7.54
C ASP A 40 -7.74 -1.77 8.82
N VAL A 41 -6.79 -0.85 8.93
CA VAL A 41 -6.64 0.07 10.08
C VAL A 41 -6.96 1.51 9.71
N SER A 42 -7.69 1.70 8.60
CA SER A 42 -8.12 2.99 8.09
C SER A 42 -8.75 3.87 9.18
N HIS A 43 -8.54 5.16 9.07
CA HIS A 43 -8.87 6.08 10.16
C HIS A 43 -9.33 7.44 9.66
N LYS A 44 -10.39 7.94 10.29
CA LYS A 44 -10.81 9.34 10.17
C LYS A 44 -10.19 10.13 11.31
N GLY A 45 -9.25 11.02 10.99
CA GLY A 45 -8.54 11.82 11.98
C GLY A 45 -7.48 12.74 11.37
N SER A 46 -6.85 13.53 12.23
CA SER A 46 -5.74 14.42 11.84
C SER A 46 -4.53 13.65 11.29
N PRO A 47 -3.62 14.35 10.56
CA PRO A 47 -2.36 13.77 10.09
C PRO A 47 -1.57 12.98 11.13
N ALA A 48 -1.44 13.52 12.34
CA ALA A 48 -0.73 12.85 13.42
C ALA A 48 -1.42 11.55 13.87
N GLN A 49 -2.76 11.52 13.90
CA GLN A 49 -3.52 10.35 14.37
C GLN A 49 -3.45 9.17 13.40
N TRP A 50 -3.60 9.42 12.10
CA TRP A 50 -3.45 8.33 11.13
C TRP A 50 -1.98 7.90 10.98
N ALA A 51 -1.01 8.81 11.15
CA ALA A 51 0.40 8.46 11.13
C ALA A 51 0.80 7.54 12.29
N ASP A 52 0.33 7.83 13.51
CA ASP A 52 0.51 6.94 14.67
C ASP A 52 -0.06 5.54 14.40
N ARG A 53 -1.23 5.44 13.74
CA ARG A 53 -1.79 4.15 13.34
C ARG A 53 -0.93 3.41 12.31
N VAL A 54 -0.39 4.11 11.31
CA VAL A 54 0.53 3.52 10.33
C VAL A 54 1.78 3.00 11.03
N VAL A 55 2.39 3.78 11.94
CA VAL A 55 3.59 3.39 12.69
C VAL A 55 3.30 2.18 13.60
N LYS A 56 2.17 2.18 14.31
CA LYS A 56 1.74 1.02 15.11
C LYS A 56 1.60 -0.24 14.26
N ALA A 57 0.91 -0.15 13.12
CA ALA A 57 0.79 -1.27 12.20
C ALA A 57 2.14 -1.69 11.61
N TYR A 58 3.02 -0.73 11.29
CA TYR A 58 4.36 -0.99 10.76
C TYR A 58 5.18 -1.88 11.70
N HIS A 59 5.19 -1.55 12.99
CA HIS A 59 5.90 -2.35 14.00
C HIS A 59 5.18 -3.64 14.35
N GLN A 60 3.86 -3.59 14.56
CA GLN A 60 3.04 -4.77 14.92
C GLN A 60 3.17 -5.88 13.87
N TYR A 61 3.14 -5.53 12.59
CA TYR A 61 3.22 -6.50 11.49
C TYR A 61 4.64 -6.67 10.94
N GLN A 62 5.64 -6.00 11.52
CA GLN A 62 7.03 -5.97 11.01
C GLN A 62 7.07 -5.70 9.50
N ALA A 63 6.31 -4.68 9.08
CA ALA A 63 6.15 -4.35 7.67
C ALA A 63 7.49 -3.94 7.05
N HIS A 64 7.70 -4.31 5.78
CA HIS A 64 8.96 -4.02 5.10
C HIS A 64 9.06 -2.54 4.73
N TYR A 65 7.96 -1.95 4.28
CA TYR A 65 7.83 -0.53 3.97
C TYR A 65 6.36 -0.12 3.83
N VAL A 66 6.13 1.17 3.89
CA VAL A 66 4.85 1.82 3.60
C VAL A 66 4.88 2.39 2.18
N VAL A 67 3.79 2.27 1.44
CA VAL A 67 3.62 2.86 0.10
C VAL A 67 2.47 3.87 0.10
N ALA A 68 2.68 5.05 -0.51
CA ALA A 68 1.65 6.05 -0.68
C ALA A 68 1.84 6.87 -1.98
N GLU A 69 0.74 7.39 -2.52
CA GLU A 69 0.75 8.23 -3.72
C GLU A 69 1.26 9.65 -3.41
N VAL A 70 2.19 10.17 -4.21
CA VAL A 70 2.76 11.52 -3.99
C VAL A 70 2.12 12.65 -4.77
N ASN A 71 1.35 12.35 -5.80
CA ASN A 71 0.78 13.38 -6.69
C ASN A 71 -0.33 14.22 -6.04
N GLN A 72 -0.89 13.76 -4.92
CA GLN A 72 -1.95 14.47 -4.19
C GLN A 72 -1.42 14.99 -2.84
N GLY A 73 -0.15 15.39 -2.78
CA GLY A 73 0.48 15.90 -1.56
C GLY A 73 1.23 14.85 -0.75
N GLY A 74 1.76 13.79 -1.36
CA GLY A 74 2.50 12.78 -0.59
C GLY A 74 3.87 13.23 -0.09
N ASP A 75 4.36 14.43 -0.48
CA ASP A 75 5.44 15.09 0.27
C ASP A 75 5.01 15.35 1.73
N LEU A 76 3.72 15.67 1.96
CA LEU A 76 3.14 15.76 3.30
C LEU A 76 3.07 14.39 3.96
N VAL A 77 2.71 13.33 3.24
CA VAL A 77 2.63 11.97 3.79
C VAL A 77 3.99 11.48 4.27
N GLU A 78 5.01 11.61 3.42
CA GLU A 78 6.37 11.22 3.80
C GLU A 78 6.86 12.04 4.99
N THR A 79 6.64 13.36 4.98
CA THR A 79 7.04 14.25 6.07
C THR A 79 6.37 13.86 7.38
N VAL A 80 5.05 13.65 7.37
CA VAL A 80 4.27 13.29 8.56
C VAL A 80 4.68 11.91 9.09
N LEU A 81 4.88 10.92 8.22
CA LEU A 81 5.32 9.59 8.63
C LEU A 81 6.76 9.59 9.18
N ARG A 82 7.69 10.31 8.55
CA ARG A 82 9.08 10.43 9.04
C ARG A 82 9.17 11.21 10.35
N ALA A 83 8.30 12.19 10.57
CA ALA A 83 8.20 12.90 11.83
C ALA A 83 7.68 11.99 12.96
N ALA A 84 6.73 11.10 12.64
CA ALA A 84 6.22 10.12 13.60
C ALA A 84 7.22 8.98 13.88
N ASP A 85 7.92 8.49 12.85
CA ASP A 85 8.96 7.48 12.98
C ASP A 85 10.02 7.62 11.87
N PRO A 86 11.25 8.07 12.19
CA PRO A 86 12.31 8.25 11.20
C PRO A 86 12.90 6.92 10.68
N THR A 87 12.64 5.81 11.37
CA THR A 87 13.15 4.47 10.99
C THR A 87 12.27 3.78 9.94
N LEU A 88 11.02 4.24 9.80
CA LEU A 88 10.05 3.70 8.86
C LEU A 88 10.53 3.86 7.42
N ARG A 89 10.53 2.75 6.68
CA ARG A 89 10.86 2.75 5.25
C ARG A 89 9.64 3.18 4.45
N PHE A 90 9.75 4.30 3.76
CA PHE A 90 8.69 4.84 2.90
C PHE A 90 9.04 4.67 1.43
N LYS A 91 8.03 4.34 0.61
CA LYS A 91 8.13 4.25 -0.85
C LYS A 91 7.05 5.10 -1.50
N ALA A 92 7.47 6.21 -2.08
CA ALA A 92 6.63 7.06 -2.91
C ALA A 92 6.22 6.34 -4.22
N VAL A 93 4.94 6.42 -4.58
CA VAL A 93 4.44 6.04 -5.91
C VAL A 93 3.73 7.21 -6.58
N ARG A 94 3.74 7.23 -7.91
CA ARG A 94 3.10 8.26 -8.72
C ARG A 94 2.04 7.63 -9.60
N ALA A 95 0.80 8.10 -9.51
CA ALA A 95 -0.25 7.72 -10.43
C ALA A 95 0.00 8.34 -11.81
N THR A 96 0.07 7.50 -12.84
CA THR A 96 0.09 7.94 -14.25
C THR A 96 -1.15 7.49 -15.01
N LYS A 97 -2.03 6.73 -14.35
CA LYS A 97 -3.25 6.15 -14.90
C LYS A 97 -4.43 6.46 -14.00
N SER A 98 -5.63 6.39 -14.56
CA SER A 98 -6.88 6.55 -13.80
C SER A 98 -6.99 5.49 -12.69
N LYS A 99 -7.77 5.80 -11.64
CA LYS A 99 -8.01 4.89 -10.51
C LYS A 99 -8.49 3.50 -10.99
N ARG A 100 -9.43 3.46 -11.94
CA ARG A 100 -9.94 2.20 -12.54
C ARG A 100 -8.85 1.41 -13.26
N CYS A 101 -8.07 2.05 -14.13
CA CYS A 101 -6.98 1.37 -14.83
C CYS A 101 -5.87 0.86 -13.89
N ARG A 102 -5.68 1.50 -12.72
CA ARG A 102 -4.76 0.99 -11.70
C ARG A 102 -5.32 -0.24 -10.97
N ALA A 103 -6.63 -0.29 -10.75
CA ALA A 103 -7.29 -1.36 -10.02
C ALA A 103 -7.51 -2.63 -10.85
N GLU A 104 -7.62 -2.51 -12.18
CA GLU A 104 -7.88 -3.63 -13.10
C GLU A 104 -6.90 -4.82 -12.90
N PRO A 105 -5.56 -4.65 -12.85
CA PRO A 105 -4.66 -5.78 -12.60
C PRO A 105 -4.89 -6.45 -11.24
N VAL A 106 -5.30 -5.69 -10.23
CA VAL A 106 -5.61 -6.24 -8.90
C VAL A 106 -6.91 -7.02 -8.94
N ALA A 107 -7.94 -6.51 -9.61
CA ALA A 107 -9.21 -7.21 -9.82
C ALA A 107 -8.99 -8.56 -10.52
N MET A 108 -8.15 -8.61 -11.56
CA MET A 108 -7.79 -9.86 -12.23
C MET A 108 -7.13 -10.87 -11.27
N LEU A 109 -6.32 -10.43 -10.31
CA LEU A 109 -5.73 -11.32 -9.31
C LEU A 109 -6.78 -11.86 -8.32
N TYR A 110 -7.79 -11.07 -7.98
CA TYR A 110 -8.94 -11.55 -7.21
C TYR A 110 -9.74 -12.60 -7.99
N GLU A 111 -10.04 -12.36 -9.26
CA GLU A 111 -10.76 -13.31 -10.13
C GLU A 111 -9.99 -14.64 -10.28
N GLN A 112 -8.67 -14.57 -10.37
CA GLN A 112 -7.79 -15.74 -10.42
C GLN A 112 -7.60 -16.44 -9.06
N LYS A 113 -8.29 -16.00 -8.00
CA LYS A 113 -8.15 -16.52 -6.62
C LYS A 113 -6.70 -16.47 -6.13
N LYS A 114 -6.00 -15.37 -6.42
CA LYS A 114 -4.61 -15.13 -5.96
C LYS A 114 -4.53 -14.14 -4.81
N ILE A 115 -5.62 -13.46 -4.48
CA ILE A 115 -5.74 -12.55 -3.35
C ILE A 115 -6.82 -13.05 -2.39
N PHE A 116 -6.52 -13.07 -1.11
CA PHE A 116 -7.42 -13.54 -0.06
C PHE A 116 -7.53 -12.52 1.07
N HIS A 117 -8.71 -12.41 1.68
CA HIS A 117 -8.89 -11.67 2.92
C HIS A 117 -8.74 -12.65 4.09
N THR A 118 -7.90 -12.31 5.07
CA THR A 118 -7.65 -13.17 6.24
C THR A 118 -8.83 -13.23 7.21
N ARG A 119 -9.71 -12.23 7.13
CA ARG A 119 -10.99 -12.10 7.85
C ARG A 119 -11.92 -11.21 7.03
N ALA A 120 -13.17 -11.05 7.47
CA ALA A 120 -14.06 -10.06 6.89
C ALA A 120 -13.58 -8.63 7.20
N PHE A 121 -13.61 -7.76 6.21
CA PHE A 121 -13.35 -6.32 6.33
C PHE A 121 -14.54 -5.54 5.74
N PRO A 122 -15.67 -5.42 6.47
CA PRO A 122 -16.93 -4.96 5.90
C PRO A 122 -16.84 -3.59 5.24
N GLU A 123 -16.13 -2.64 5.82
CA GLU A 123 -15.97 -1.28 5.30
C GLU A 123 -15.14 -1.26 4.01
N LEU A 124 -14.03 -2.01 3.99
CA LEU A 124 -13.19 -2.18 2.79
C LEU A 124 -13.97 -2.89 1.68
N GLU A 125 -14.60 -4.02 1.99
CA GLU A 125 -15.38 -4.83 1.04
C GLU A 125 -16.56 -4.05 0.47
N GLN A 126 -17.24 -3.26 1.31
CA GLN A 126 -18.30 -2.36 0.85
C GLN A 126 -17.76 -1.29 -0.11
N GLN A 127 -16.58 -0.71 0.16
CA GLN A 127 -15.95 0.23 -0.77
C GLN A 127 -15.55 -0.47 -2.08
N MET A 128 -15.04 -1.70 -2.03
CA MET A 128 -14.71 -2.49 -3.22
C MET A 128 -15.95 -2.73 -4.10
N CYS A 129 -17.08 -3.12 -3.50
CA CYS A 129 -18.35 -3.31 -4.21
C CYS A 129 -18.84 -2.01 -4.87
N ARG A 130 -18.80 -0.89 -4.15
CA ARG A 130 -19.17 0.44 -4.68
C ARG A 130 -18.26 0.85 -5.85
N PHE A 131 -16.96 0.67 -5.69
CA PHE A 131 -15.98 1.00 -6.72
C PHE A 131 -16.22 0.22 -8.03
N MET A 132 -16.50 -1.08 -7.94
CA MET A 132 -16.84 -1.92 -9.09
C MET A 132 -18.15 -1.48 -9.77
N SER A 133 -19.15 -1.06 -8.99
CA SER A 133 -20.42 -0.53 -9.54
C SER A 133 -20.28 0.86 -10.19
N GLY A 134 -19.10 1.49 -10.09
CA GLY A 134 -18.86 2.83 -10.61
C GLY A 134 -19.59 3.94 -9.85
N SER A 135 -20.07 3.66 -8.62
CA SER A 135 -20.85 4.59 -7.81
C SER A 135 -20.09 5.03 -6.55
N GLY A 136 -20.37 6.25 -6.08
CA GLY A 136 -19.94 6.73 -4.75
C GLY A 136 -18.74 7.68 -4.70
N LYS A 137 -18.36 8.04 -3.46
CA LYS A 137 -17.23 8.92 -3.09
C LYS A 137 -15.88 8.23 -3.37
N SER A 138 -14.79 9.02 -3.36
CA SER A 138 -13.40 8.55 -3.46
C SER A 138 -13.18 7.27 -2.62
N PRO A 139 -12.61 6.21 -3.20
CA PRO A 139 -12.51 4.91 -2.54
C PRO A 139 -11.17 4.78 -1.80
N ASP A 140 -10.94 5.60 -0.78
CA ASP A 140 -9.61 5.79 -0.18
C ASP A 140 -9.00 4.47 0.35
N ARG A 141 -9.82 3.54 0.87
CA ARG A 141 -9.31 2.20 1.25
C ARG A 141 -8.93 1.34 0.06
N VAL A 142 -9.72 1.39 -1.01
CA VAL A 142 -9.47 0.61 -2.23
C VAL A 142 -8.22 1.12 -2.93
N ASP A 143 -8.00 2.45 -2.95
CA ASP A 143 -6.77 3.03 -3.48
C ASP A 143 -5.55 2.59 -2.67
N ALA A 144 -5.63 2.64 -1.33
CA ALA A 144 -4.58 2.11 -0.45
C ALA A 144 -4.31 0.61 -0.70
N LEU A 145 -5.36 -0.20 -0.79
CA LEU A 145 -5.28 -1.64 -1.10
C LEU A 145 -4.63 -1.89 -2.47
N VAL A 146 -5.07 -1.17 -3.51
CA VAL A 146 -4.57 -1.33 -4.88
C VAL A 146 -3.09 -1.00 -4.95
N TRP A 147 -2.65 0.08 -4.29
CA TRP A 147 -1.23 0.42 -4.22
C TRP A 147 -0.41 -0.66 -3.52
N ALA A 148 -0.88 -1.11 -2.36
CA ALA A 148 -0.20 -2.13 -1.57
C ALA A 148 -0.07 -3.44 -2.33
N LEU A 149 -1.16 -3.95 -2.91
CA LEU A 149 -1.19 -5.20 -3.69
C LEU A 149 -0.39 -5.09 -4.98
N THR A 150 -0.45 -3.95 -5.67
CA THR A 150 0.36 -3.72 -6.88
C THR A 150 1.85 -3.80 -6.56
N GLU A 151 2.30 -3.20 -5.45
CA GLU A 151 3.70 -3.30 -5.02
C GLU A 151 4.08 -4.68 -4.47
N LEU A 152 3.15 -5.35 -3.81
CA LEU A 152 3.35 -6.67 -3.23
C LEU A 152 3.53 -7.75 -4.31
N MET A 153 2.70 -7.67 -5.36
CA MET A 153 2.59 -8.69 -6.40
C MET A 153 3.52 -8.45 -7.58
N LYS A 154 4.28 -7.35 -7.60
CA LYS A 154 5.39 -7.16 -8.56
C LYS A 154 6.38 -8.31 -8.44
N SER A 155 6.66 -8.97 -9.56
CA SER A 155 7.77 -9.92 -9.65
C SER A 155 9.07 -9.21 -9.28
N PRO A 156 9.99 -9.89 -8.57
CA PRO A 156 11.32 -9.35 -8.35
C PRO A 156 11.92 -8.95 -9.70
N ARG A 157 12.36 -7.70 -9.84
CA ARG A 157 13.29 -7.38 -10.93
C ARG A 157 14.51 -8.27 -10.70
N ALA A 158 14.90 -9.05 -11.71
CA ALA A 158 16.15 -9.78 -11.66
C ALA A 158 17.27 -8.81 -11.21
N PRO A 159 18.12 -9.19 -10.25
CA PRO A 159 19.21 -8.32 -9.83
C PRO A 159 20.03 -7.98 -11.07
N ARG A 160 20.23 -6.68 -11.33
CA ARG A 160 21.20 -6.25 -12.33
C ARG A 160 22.56 -6.66 -11.77
N ILE A 161 23.10 -7.76 -12.27
CA ILE A 161 24.47 -8.17 -12.00
C ILE A 161 25.36 -7.08 -12.61
N SER A 162 25.79 -6.11 -11.80
CA SER A 162 26.88 -5.23 -12.18
C SER A 162 28.15 -6.08 -12.22
N LYS A 163 28.63 -6.39 -13.44
CA LYS A 163 29.98 -6.92 -13.64
C LYS A 163 30.96 -5.94 -13.01
N CYS A 164 31.47 -6.25 -11.82
CA CYS A 164 32.59 -5.53 -11.23
C CYS A 164 33.40 -6.50 -10.37
N TRP A 165 33.92 -7.55 -11.00
CA TRP A 165 35.09 -8.30 -10.53
C TRP A 165 35.73 -8.93 -11.76
N SER A 166 36.52 -8.14 -12.50
CA SER A 166 37.51 -8.71 -13.42
C SER A 166 38.79 -8.88 -12.60
N PHE A 167 39.09 -10.11 -12.22
CA PHE A 167 40.43 -10.46 -11.78
C PHE A 167 41.32 -10.47 -13.02
N GLU A 168 42.24 -9.51 -13.13
CA GLU A 168 43.38 -9.64 -14.03
C GLU A 168 44.42 -10.56 -13.36
N PRO A 169 44.90 -11.61 -14.04
CA PRO A 169 46.00 -12.40 -13.52
C PRO A 169 47.29 -11.57 -13.63
N SER A 170 47.99 -11.39 -12.50
CA SER A 170 49.32 -10.80 -12.44
C SER A 170 50.34 -11.69 -13.15
N SER A 171 50.98 -11.15 -14.19
CA SER A 171 52.17 -11.70 -14.85
C SER A 171 53.40 -11.63 -13.96
#